data_AF-A0A4Q8M9T5-F1
#
_entry.id   AF-A0A4Q8M9T5-F1
#
_cell.length_a   1.000
_cell.length_b   1.000
_cell.length_c   1.000
_cell.angle_alpha   90.00
_cell.angle_beta   90.00
_cell.angle_gamma   90.00
#
_symmetry.space_group_name_H-M   'P 1'
#
loop_
_entity.id
_entity.type
_entity.pdbx_description
1 polymer ?
#
loop_
_entity_poly.entity_id
_entity_poly.type
_entity_poly.pdbx_seq_one_letter_code
_entity_poly.pdbx_strand_id
1 'polypeptide(L)'
;MNAPARTLTKPGVFAWLLRREYWENRGGFLWAQVITGGIVLFFAALGAVIGAIQMRNHMAGDTVGNDFSSLATGYGVAGDIALLAGFAISSVVVAFVVFFYCLGSLYNDRHDRSVLFWKSLPVSDTMTVGSKLTWALLLTQVVSLVVGLLVGLGLWVIIAVASSAAGLPGAGAIFTASHPFRIIGAMLATLPIYVLWSLPAIGWLMLCSAWARRVPFLWAVLVPLLLCLVVSIMSAMPGVRLSVGPVWYAVMYRGLLSVIPGMWQPARMAHNETAESALNAAKDPSDSLRMGLHNLTDPSIYASADLWIGAAVGIALIALAVVIRRRRDDA
;
A
#
# COMPACT_ATOMS: atom_id res chain seq x y z
N MET A 1 20.85 43.76 13.15
CA MET A 1 21.09 43.09 11.85
C MET A 1 19.77 42.50 11.40
N ASN A 2 19.11 43.13 10.42
CA ASN A 2 17.87 42.61 9.86
C ASN A 2 18.22 41.54 8.84
N ALA A 3 17.90 40.27 9.13
CA ALA A 3 17.95 39.23 8.12
C ALA A 3 17.04 39.66 6.95
N PRO A 4 17.49 39.60 5.69
CA PRO A 4 16.62 39.92 4.56
C PRO A 4 15.41 39.00 4.64
N ALA A 5 14.21 39.58 4.73
CA ALA A 5 12.96 38.83 4.72
C ALA A 5 12.89 38.05 3.41
N ARG A 6 13.21 36.76 3.46
CA ARG A 6 13.16 35.88 2.30
C ARG A 6 11.69 35.72 1.94
N THR A 7 11.23 36.41 0.92
CA THR A 7 9.88 36.25 0.39
C THR A 7 9.77 34.82 -0.16
N LEU A 8 9.04 33.96 0.57
CA LEU A 8 8.83 32.59 0.14
C LEU A 8 7.91 32.58 -1.08
N THR A 9 8.39 32.00 -2.17
CA THR A 9 7.55 31.70 -3.33
C THR A 9 6.51 30.63 -2.94
N LYS A 10 5.35 30.60 -3.61
CA LYS A 10 4.31 29.58 -3.40
C LYS A 10 4.84 28.13 -3.37
N PRO A 11 5.73 27.68 -4.27
CA PRO A 11 6.31 26.33 -4.17
C PRO A 11 7.21 26.16 -2.93
N GLY A 12 7.91 27.22 -2.50
CA GLY A 12 8.68 27.20 -1.26
C GLY A 12 7.80 27.01 -0.03
N VAL A 13 6.64 27.67 0.02
CA VAL A 13 5.65 27.47 1.08
C VAL A 13 5.14 26.03 1.09
N PHE A 14 4.79 25.49 -0.08
CA PHE A 14 4.29 24.11 -0.19
C PHE A 14 5.33 23.07 0.25
N ALA A 15 6.59 23.24 -0.14
CA ALA A 15 7.68 22.36 0.31
C ALA A 15 7.86 22.38 1.83
N TRP A 16 7.68 23.54 2.48
CA TRP A 16 7.70 23.64 3.93
C TRP A 16 6.51 22.94 4.59
N LEU A 17 5.32 23.00 4.01
CA LEU A 17 4.16 22.24 4.49
C LEU A 17 4.42 20.73 4.41
N LEU A 18 5.00 20.25 3.31
CA LEU A 18 5.38 18.84 3.18
C LEU A 18 6.39 18.43 4.26
N ARG A 19 7.40 19.27 4.50
CA ARG A 19 8.38 19.01 5.56
C ARG A 19 7.71 19.01 6.93
N ARG A 20 6.84 19.96 7.23
CA ARG A 20 6.11 20.00 8.51
C ARG A 20 5.32 18.70 8.75
N GLU A 21 4.51 18.29 7.77
CA GLU A 21 3.68 17.08 7.87
C GLU A 21 4.52 15.82 8.16
N TYR A 22 5.71 15.71 7.56
CA TYR A 22 6.63 14.62 7.86
C TYR A 22 7.10 14.63 9.31
N TRP A 23 7.48 15.80 9.83
CA TRP A 23 8.02 15.90 11.18
C TRP A 23 6.96 15.62 12.25
N GLU A 24 5.72 16.06 12.01
CA GLU A 24 4.57 15.79 12.87
C GLU A 24 4.19 14.29 12.85
N ASN A 25 4.24 13.64 11.68
CA ASN A 25 3.74 12.27 11.49
C ASN A 25 4.85 11.23 11.26
N ARG A 26 6.10 11.55 11.64
CA ARG A 26 7.28 10.69 11.43
C ARG A 26 7.11 9.27 11.99
N GLY A 27 6.36 9.16 13.10
CA GLY A 27 6.08 7.89 13.76
C GLY A 27 5.34 6.93 12.85
N GLY A 28 4.28 7.41 12.18
CA GLY A 28 3.50 6.61 11.24
C GLY A 28 4.24 6.39 9.93
N PHE A 29 4.77 7.44 9.32
CA PHE A 29 5.31 7.35 7.95
C PHE A 29 6.60 6.53 7.84
N LEU A 30 7.51 6.63 8.81
CA LEU A 30 8.80 5.95 8.76
C LEU A 30 8.91 4.87 9.83
N TRP A 31 8.74 5.24 11.09
CA TRP A 31 9.07 4.33 12.20
C TRP A 31 8.18 3.11 12.26
N ALA A 32 6.89 3.22 11.95
CA ALA A 32 6.00 2.07 11.87
C ALA A 32 6.52 1.01 10.89
N GLN A 33 6.93 1.43 9.69
CA GLN A 33 7.46 0.52 8.67
C GLN A 33 8.81 -0.08 9.08
N VAL A 34 9.72 0.74 9.61
CA VAL A 34 11.06 0.29 10.05
C VAL A 34 10.95 -0.71 11.20
N ILE A 35 10.08 -0.45 12.19
CA ILE A 35 9.88 -1.35 13.34
C ILE A 35 9.26 -2.66 12.87
N THR A 36 8.19 -2.62 12.06
CA THR A 36 7.58 -3.84 11.52
C THR A 36 8.57 -4.64 10.68
N GLY A 37 9.33 -3.96 9.81
CA GLY A 37 10.38 -4.59 9.01
C GLY A 37 11.46 -5.25 9.87
N GLY A 38 11.93 -4.57 10.92
CA GLY A 38 12.91 -5.12 11.86
C GLY A 38 12.39 -6.36 12.61
N ILE A 39 11.13 -6.32 13.07
CA ILE A 39 10.47 -7.47 13.72
C ILE A 39 10.39 -8.65 12.75
N VAL A 40 9.95 -8.42 11.52
CA VAL A 40 9.86 -9.46 10.48
C VAL A 40 11.23 -10.06 10.21
N LEU A 41 12.27 -9.25 10.03
CA LEU A 41 13.63 -9.73 9.79
C LEU A 41 14.15 -10.55 10.98
N PHE A 42 13.85 -10.13 12.20
CA PHE A 42 14.23 -10.86 13.41
C PHE A 42 13.58 -12.26 13.45
N PHE A 43 12.25 -12.33 13.27
CA PHE A 43 11.56 -13.62 13.27
C PHE A 43 11.91 -14.49 12.06
N ALA A 44 12.12 -13.88 10.89
CA ALA A 44 12.59 -14.58 9.71
C ALA A 44 13.96 -15.19 9.94
N ALA A 45 14.89 -14.47 10.57
CA ALA A 45 16.22 -14.98 10.92
C ALA A 45 16.13 -16.16 11.91
N LEU A 46 15.30 -16.06 12.96
CA LEU A 46 15.06 -17.17 13.88
C LEU A 46 14.50 -18.41 13.17
N GLY A 47 13.49 -18.21 12.32
CA GLY A 47 12.92 -19.27 11.51
C GLY A 47 13.94 -19.89 10.55
N ALA A 48 14.80 -19.07 9.94
CA ALA A 48 15.88 -19.52 9.06
C ALA A 48 16.91 -20.38 9.81
N VAL A 49 17.29 -20.00 11.03
CA VAL A 49 18.21 -20.80 11.86
C VAL A 49 17.60 -22.16 12.19
N ILE A 50 16.34 -22.19 12.64
CA ILE A 50 15.63 -23.44 12.94
C ILE A 50 15.53 -24.31 11.68
N GLY A 51 15.13 -23.72 10.55
CA GLY A 51 15.03 -24.40 9.27
C GLY A 51 16.36 -24.96 8.78
N ALA A 52 17.45 -24.20 8.93
CA ALA A 52 18.79 -24.64 8.53
C ALA A 52 19.26 -25.84 9.37
N ILE A 53 19.03 -25.83 10.68
CA ILE A 53 19.36 -26.97 11.57
C ILE A 53 18.53 -28.19 11.20
N GLN A 54 17.21 -28.02 10.99
CA GLN A 54 16.32 -29.12 10.62
C GLN A 54 16.75 -29.73 9.28
N MET A 55 17.02 -28.91 8.27
CA MET A 55 17.47 -29.35 6.95
C MET A 55 18.80 -30.11 7.03
N ARG A 56 19.77 -29.59 7.79
CA ARG A 56 21.07 -30.24 7.98
C ARG A 56 20.93 -31.64 8.61
N ASN A 57 19.99 -31.81 9.54
CA ASN A 57 19.76 -33.09 10.20
C ASN A 57 19.05 -34.12 9.30
N HIS A 58 18.22 -33.68 8.35
CA HIS A 58 17.50 -34.56 7.43
C HIS A 58 18.30 -34.89 6.15
N MET A 59 19.16 -33.97 5.69
CA MET A 59 20.00 -34.14 4.49
C MET A 59 21.24 -35.00 4.71
N ALA A 60 21.50 -35.47 5.94
CA ALA A 60 22.65 -36.32 6.25
C ALA A 60 22.61 -37.74 5.62
N GLY A 61 21.61 -38.06 4.79
CA GLY A 61 21.45 -39.38 4.16
C GLY A 61 21.03 -39.41 2.68
N ASP A 62 20.68 -38.27 2.06
CA ASP A 62 20.13 -38.25 0.70
C ASP A 62 21.06 -37.48 -0.26
N THR A 63 21.50 -38.14 -1.33
CA THR A 63 22.25 -37.50 -2.42
C THR A 63 21.30 -36.61 -3.20
N VAL A 64 21.34 -35.30 -2.94
CA VAL A 64 20.65 -34.29 -3.75
C VAL A 64 21.01 -34.52 -5.21
N GLY A 65 20.00 -34.78 -6.05
CA GLY A 65 20.19 -35.10 -7.48
C GLY A 65 21.01 -34.02 -8.20
N ASN A 66 21.83 -34.45 -9.15
CA ASN A 66 22.83 -33.64 -9.87
C ASN A 66 22.26 -32.54 -10.79
N ASP A 67 20.97 -32.23 -10.74
CA ASP A 67 20.37 -31.21 -11.59
C ASP A 67 20.52 -29.81 -10.96
N PHE A 68 21.70 -29.23 -11.16
CA PHE A 68 22.02 -27.87 -10.71
C PHE A 68 21.07 -26.81 -11.31
N SER A 69 20.46 -27.08 -12.47
CA SER A 69 19.61 -26.11 -13.17
C SER A 69 18.26 -25.89 -12.49
N SER A 70 17.62 -26.96 -12.01
CA SER A 70 16.39 -26.88 -11.22
C SER A 70 16.63 -26.28 -9.83
N LEU A 71 17.75 -26.62 -9.18
CA LEU A 71 18.16 -26.00 -7.92
C LEU A 71 18.39 -24.50 -8.07
N ALA A 72 19.14 -24.07 -9.09
CA ALA A 72 19.37 -22.65 -9.35
C ALA A 72 18.06 -21.89 -9.61
N THR A 73 17.12 -22.49 -10.35
CA THR A 73 15.79 -21.90 -10.59
C THR A 73 15.00 -21.74 -9.29
N GLY A 74 14.98 -22.76 -8.43
CA GLY A 74 14.32 -22.70 -7.12
C GLY A 74 14.89 -21.60 -6.22
N TYR A 75 16.22 -21.46 -6.20
CA TYR A 75 16.90 -20.37 -5.49
C TYR A 75 16.56 -18.99 -6.05
N GLY A 76 16.51 -18.86 -7.38
CA GLY A 76 16.11 -17.61 -8.04
C GLY A 76 14.71 -17.17 -7.63
N VAL A 77 13.74 -18.09 -7.67
CA VAL A 77 12.36 -17.84 -7.26
C VAL A 77 12.26 -17.51 -5.77
N ALA A 78 12.97 -18.26 -4.91
CA ALA A 78 12.98 -17.98 -3.46
C ALA A 78 13.47 -16.56 -3.17
N GLY A 79 14.49 -16.09 -3.89
CA GLY A 79 14.96 -14.73 -3.74
C GLY A 79 14.00 -13.66 -4.28
N ASP A 80 13.33 -13.91 -5.40
CA ASP A 80 12.32 -13.01 -5.92
C ASP A 80 11.10 -12.90 -4.98
N ILE A 81 10.69 -14.02 -4.37
CA ILE A 81 9.64 -14.06 -3.34
C ILE A 81 10.08 -13.26 -2.10
N ALA A 82 11.34 -13.37 -1.68
CA ALA A 82 11.86 -12.63 -0.53
C ALA A 82 11.78 -11.11 -0.75
N LEU A 83 12.15 -10.66 -1.95
CA LEU A 83 12.04 -9.25 -2.34
C LEU A 83 10.58 -8.80 -2.33
N LEU A 84 9.68 -9.56 -2.97
CA LEU A 84 8.25 -9.24 -2.98
C LEU A 84 7.61 -9.26 -1.59
N ALA A 85 8.02 -10.17 -0.71
CA ALA A 85 7.55 -10.23 0.66
C ALA A 85 7.87 -8.92 1.41
N GLY A 86 9.07 -8.36 1.22
CA GLY A 86 9.44 -7.06 1.78
C GLY A 86 8.51 -5.92 1.34
N PHE A 87 8.20 -5.85 0.05
CA PHE A 87 7.24 -4.89 -0.50
C PHE A 87 5.81 -5.12 0.00
N ALA A 88 5.35 -6.37 0.05
CA ALA A 88 4.01 -6.73 0.50
C ALA A 88 3.79 -6.41 1.99
N ILE A 89 4.78 -6.65 2.83
CA ILE A 89 4.72 -6.31 4.25
C ILE A 89 4.63 -4.79 4.41
N SER A 90 5.48 -4.06 3.67
CA SER A 90 5.49 -2.59 3.74
C SER A 90 4.21 -1.97 3.16
N SER A 91 3.58 -2.60 2.17
CA SER A 91 2.31 -2.14 1.59
C SER A 91 1.13 -2.31 2.56
N VAL A 92 1.11 -3.40 3.34
CA VAL A 92 0.10 -3.59 4.38
C VAL A 92 0.26 -2.51 5.45
N VAL A 93 1.49 -2.28 5.94
CA VAL A 93 1.73 -1.23 6.94
C VAL A 93 1.34 0.14 6.42
N VAL A 94 1.74 0.48 5.18
CA VAL A 94 1.42 1.79 4.61
C VAL A 94 -0.08 1.99 4.44
N ALA A 95 -0.84 0.94 4.11
CA ALA A 95 -2.29 1.04 3.99
C ALA A 95 -2.94 1.48 5.31
N PHE A 96 -2.53 0.88 6.44
CA PHE A 96 -3.01 1.30 7.76
C PHE A 96 -2.59 2.72 8.11
N VAL A 97 -1.32 3.07 7.87
CA VAL A 97 -0.80 4.41 8.14
C VAL A 97 -1.56 5.47 7.35
N VAL A 98 -1.73 5.29 6.04
CA VAL A 98 -2.46 6.23 5.18
C VAL A 98 -3.93 6.30 5.56
N PHE A 99 -4.57 5.17 5.87
CA PHE A 99 -5.96 5.13 6.28
C PHE A 99 -6.22 5.99 7.53
N PHE A 100 -5.45 5.77 8.60
CA PHE A 100 -5.60 6.53 9.84
C PHE A 100 -5.13 7.98 9.69
N TYR A 101 -4.06 8.22 8.91
CA TYR A 101 -3.59 9.57 8.63
C TYR A 101 -4.67 10.41 7.91
N CYS A 102 -5.28 9.88 6.84
CA CYS A 102 -6.34 10.58 6.11
C CYS A 102 -7.55 10.89 6.99
N LEU A 103 -7.94 9.98 7.89
CA LEU A 103 -9.05 10.17 8.82
C LEU A 103 -8.76 11.21 9.92
N GLY A 104 -7.53 11.24 10.44
CA GLY A 104 -7.15 12.13 11.54
C GLY A 104 -6.70 13.51 11.09
N SER A 105 -6.10 13.63 9.91
CA SER A 105 -5.30 14.80 9.56
C SER A 105 -6.07 16.11 9.45
N LEU A 106 -7.31 16.13 8.95
CA LEU A 106 -8.15 17.34 8.88
C LEU A 106 -9.02 17.53 10.13
N TYR A 107 -9.27 16.45 10.87
CA TYR A 107 -9.99 16.47 12.13
C TYR A 107 -9.14 17.08 13.24
N ASN A 108 -7.89 16.63 13.38
CA ASN A 108 -6.94 17.08 14.41
C ASN A 108 -6.62 18.58 14.25
N ASP A 109 -6.43 19.06 13.02
CA ASP A 109 -6.24 20.49 12.72
C ASP A 109 -7.35 21.37 13.34
N ARG A 110 -8.60 20.91 13.29
CA ARG A 110 -9.76 21.64 13.84
C ARG A 110 -9.88 21.45 15.36
N HIS A 111 -9.65 20.23 15.82
CA HIS A 111 -9.73 19.89 17.24
C HIS A 111 -8.73 20.71 18.06
N ASP A 112 -7.50 20.86 17.56
CA ASP A 112 -6.42 21.56 18.24
C ASP A 112 -6.41 23.07 17.96
N ARG A 113 -7.42 23.57 17.23
CA ARG A 113 -7.57 24.98 16.78
C ARG A 113 -6.35 25.54 16.03
N SER A 114 -5.44 24.68 15.56
CA SER A 114 -4.24 25.06 14.80
C SER A 114 -4.61 25.71 13.46
N VAL A 115 -5.80 25.44 12.94
CA VAL A 115 -6.43 26.17 11.82
C VAL A 115 -6.29 27.70 11.94
N LEU A 116 -6.51 28.28 13.13
CA LEU A 116 -6.46 29.73 13.33
C LEU A 116 -5.05 30.30 13.15
N PHE A 117 -4.03 29.53 13.56
CA PHE A 117 -2.63 29.88 13.31
C PHE A 117 -2.29 29.77 11.82
N TRP A 118 -2.80 28.76 11.11
CA TRP A 118 -2.51 28.62 9.68
C TRP A 118 -3.18 29.70 8.83
N LYS A 119 -4.34 30.24 9.26
CA LYS A 119 -4.98 31.39 8.61
C LYS A 119 -4.18 32.69 8.75
N SER A 120 -3.37 32.86 9.80
CA SER A 120 -2.53 34.06 9.97
C SER A 120 -1.24 34.01 9.13
N LEU A 121 -0.89 32.84 8.60
CA LEU A 121 0.21 32.64 7.67
C LEU A 121 -0.26 32.79 6.22
N PRO A 122 0.62 33.11 5.25
CA PRO A 122 0.28 33.21 3.83
C PRO A 122 0.09 31.82 3.19
N VAL A 123 -0.78 31.00 3.78
CA VAL A 123 -1.07 29.61 3.37
C VAL A 123 -2.56 29.49 3.04
N SER A 124 -2.89 28.91 1.88
CA SER A 124 -4.28 28.65 1.49
C SER A 124 -4.72 27.25 1.93
N ASP A 125 -6.03 27.06 2.16
CA ASP A 125 -6.57 25.73 2.51
C ASP A 125 -6.29 24.67 1.45
N THR A 126 -6.23 25.06 0.18
CA THR A 126 -5.86 24.17 -0.92
C THR A 126 -4.42 23.67 -0.80
N MET A 127 -3.49 24.52 -0.34
CA MET A 127 -2.11 24.11 -0.11
C MET A 127 -2.00 23.17 1.10
N THR A 128 -2.77 23.41 2.17
CA THR A 128 -2.80 22.54 3.35
C THR A 128 -3.42 21.17 3.06
N VAL A 129 -4.55 21.12 2.35
CA VAL A 129 -5.16 19.85 1.94
C VAL A 129 -4.26 19.15 0.91
N GLY A 130 -3.68 19.91 -0.03
CA GLY A 130 -2.76 19.41 -1.03
C GLY A 130 -1.49 18.79 -0.44
N SER A 131 -0.92 19.36 0.63
CA SER A 131 0.27 18.79 1.28
C SER A 131 -0.04 17.46 1.96
N LYS A 132 -1.20 17.36 2.63
CA LYS A 132 -1.66 16.11 3.25
C LYS A 132 -1.98 15.06 2.19
N LEU A 133 -2.65 15.46 1.11
CA LEU A 133 -2.96 14.60 -0.03
C LEU A 133 -1.69 14.06 -0.71
N THR A 134 -0.67 14.91 -0.89
CA THR A 134 0.62 14.51 -1.48
C THR A 134 1.34 13.48 -0.62
N TRP A 135 1.28 13.63 0.71
CA TRP A 135 1.78 12.60 1.62
C TRP A 135 1.00 11.29 1.51
N ALA A 136 -0.33 11.35 1.55
CA ALA A 136 -1.19 10.19 1.48
C ALA A 136 -1.04 9.40 0.16
N LEU A 137 -0.98 10.10 -0.97
CA LEU A 137 -0.94 9.46 -2.30
C LEU A 137 0.45 9.01 -2.73
N LEU A 138 1.47 9.83 -2.45
CA LEU A 138 2.76 9.71 -3.13
C LEU A 138 3.92 9.47 -2.16
N LEU A 139 4.17 10.40 -1.24
CA LEU A 139 5.41 10.37 -0.45
C LEU A 139 5.45 9.18 0.50
N THR A 140 4.34 8.85 1.16
CA THR A 140 4.27 7.66 2.04
C THR A 140 4.49 6.37 1.22
N GLN A 141 4.01 6.34 -0.02
CA GLN A 141 4.18 5.21 -0.92
C GLN A 141 5.65 5.05 -1.36
N VAL A 142 6.33 6.14 -1.66
CA VAL A 142 7.77 6.13 -1.98
C VAL A 142 8.59 5.63 -0.77
N VAL A 143 8.28 6.10 0.43
CA VAL A 143 8.94 5.62 1.66
C VAL A 143 8.69 4.11 1.85
N SER A 144 7.45 3.65 1.64
CA SER A 144 7.10 2.23 1.71
C SER A 144 7.87 1.37 0.71
N LEU A 145 8.08 1.86 -0.53
CA LEU A 145 8.88 1.16 -1.53
C LEU A 145 10.35 1.05 -1.11
N VAL A 146 10.92 2.11 -0.55
CA VAL A 146 12.32 2.10 -0.06
C VAL A 146 12.47 1.16 1.13
N VAL A 147 11.60 1.26 2.14
CA VAL A 147 11.66 0.40 3.32
C VAL A 147 11.36 -1.06 2.93
N GLY A 148 10.38 -1.29 2.06
CA GLY A 148 10.04 -2.62 1.55
C GLY A 148 11.18 -3.27 0.77
N LEU A 149 11.92 -2.49 -0.02
CA LEU A 149 13.14 -2.96 -0.66
C LEU A 149 14.20 -3.35 0.37
N LEU A 150 14.44 -2.53 1.39
CA LEU A 150 15.42 -2.85 2.45
C LEU A 150 15.05 -4.12 3.22
N VAL A 151 13.77 -4.28 3.58
CA VAL A 151 13.26 -5.51 4.22
C VAL A 151 13.41 -6.70 3.28
N GLY A 152 13.04 -6.55 2.01
CA GLY A 152 13.18 -7.60 1.00
C GLY A 152 14.62 -8.05 0.81
N LEU A 153 15.57 -7.10 0.76
CA LEU A 153 17.01 -7.39 0.70
C LEU A 153 17.49 -8.10 1.98
N GLY A 154 16.99 -7.71 3.15
CA GLY A 154 17.27 -8.40 4.40
C GLY A 154 16.79 -9.86 4.38
N LEU A 155 15.56 -10.11 3.93
CA LEU A 155 15.02 -11.47 3.76
C LEU A 155 15.83 -12.28 2.74
N TRP A 156 16.23 -11.64 1.64
CA TRP A 156 17.04 -12.27 0.60
C TRP A 156 18.39 -12.75 1.14
N VAL A 157 19.07 -11.92 1.93
CA VAL A 157 20.33 -12.29 2.60
C VAL A 157 20.11 -13.38 3.65
N ILE A 158 19.05 -13.30 4.46
CA ILE A 158 18.72 -14.31 5.47
C ILE A 158 18.56 -15.69 4.81
N ILE A 159 17.82 -15.79 3.70
CA ILE A 159 17.62 -17.07 3.00
C ILE A 159 18.95 -17.57 2.42
N ALA A 160 19.78 -16.70 1.83
CA ALA A 160 21.10 -17.07 1.32
C ALA A 160 22.02 -17.65 2.41
N VAL A 161 22.06 -16.99 3.57
CA VAL A 161 22.86 -17.44 4.70
C VAL A 161 22.31 -18.75 5.26
N ALA A 162 21.00 -18.86 5.43
CA ALA A 162 20.36 -20.07 5.95
C ALA A 162 20.58 -21.29 5.04
N SER A 163 20.44 -21.13 3.72
CA SER A 163 20.68 -22.22 2.77
C SER A 163 22.15 -22.65 2.74
N SER A 164 23.07 -21.70 2.84
CA SER A 164 24.50 -21.99 2.96
C SER A 164 24.85 -22.72 4.28
N ALA A 165 24.26 -22.30 5.41
CA ALA A 165 24.46 -22.91 6.72
C ALA A 165 23.85 -24.31 6.84
N ALA A 166 22.77 -24.57 6.09
CA ALA A 166 22.18 -25.89 5.93
C ALA A 166 23.04 -26.86 5.10
N GLY A 167 24.08 -26.36 4.42
CA GLY A 167 24.96 -27.17 3.57
C GLY A 167 24.36 -27.49 2.20
N LEU A 168 23.35 -26.74 1.74
CA LEU A 168 22.72 -27.00 0.45
C LEU A 168 23.68 -26.63 -0.70
N PRO A 169 23.84 -27.51 -1.71
CA PRO A 169 24.65 -27.20 -2.87
C PRO A 169 24.05 -26.01 -3.64
N GLY A 170 24.92 -25.14 -4.15
CA GLY A 170 24.50 -24.01 -5.00
C GLY A 170 23.79 -22.87 -4.29
N ALA A 171 23.90 -22.73 -2.96
CA ALA A 171 23.28 -21.63 -2.19
C ALA A 171 23.59 -20.22 -2.76
N GLY A 172 24.77 -20.04 -3.37
CA GLY A 172 25.14 -18.80 -4.06
C GLY A 172 24.27 -18.46 -5.29
N ALA A 173 23.55 -19.43 -5.84
CA ALA A 173 22.65 -19.24 -6.98
C ALA A 173 21.48 -18.28 -6.67
N ILE A 174 21.15 -18.06 -5.38
CA ILE A 174 20.19 -17.03 -4.97
C ILE A 174 20.56 -15.65 -5.53
N PHE A 175 21.85 -15.31 -5.57
CA PHE A 175 22.29 -14.00 -6.03
C PHE A 175 22.33 -13.89 -7.56
N THR A 176 22.50 -15.01 -8.26
CA THR A 176 22.70 -15.04 -9.71
C THR A 176 21.43 -15.39 -10.49
N ALA A 177 20.53 -16.17 -9.91
CA ALA A 177 19.30 -16.64 -10.54
C ALA A 177 18.06 -15.81 -10.20
N SER A 178 18.13 -14.96 -9.16
CA SER A 178 17.07 -13.99 -8.85
C SER A 178 17.10 -12.80 -9.82
N HIS A 179 15.95 -12.14 -9.97
CA HIS A 179 15.74 -11.01 -10.87
C HIS A 179 15.40 -9.72 -10.08
N PRO A 180 16.30 -9.23 -9.20
CA PRO A 180 15.99 -8.11 -8.30
C PRO A 180 15.59 -6.84 -9.04
N PHE A 181 16.25 -6.51 -10.14
CA PHE A 181 15.93 -5.33 -10.94
C PHE A 181 14.55 -5.41 -11.60
N ARG A 182 14.11 -6.60 -12.00
CA ARG A 182 12.76 -6.81 -12.53
C ARG A 182 11.72 -6.57 -11.44
N ILE A 183 11.95 -7.09 -10.23
CA ILE A 183 11.04 -6.88 -9.10
C ILE A 183 10.97 -5.38 -8.74
N ILE A 184 12.12 -4.72 -8.59
CA ILE A 184 12.17 -3.29 -8.25
C ILE A 184 11.47 -2.45 -9.33
N GLY A 185 11.77 -2.71 -10.61
CA GLY A 185 11.12 -2.02 -11.73
C GLY A 185 9.61 -2.23 -11.75
N ALA A 186 9.15 -3.46 -11.49
CA ALA A 186 7.72 -3.78 -11.39
C ALA A 186 7.06 -3.02 -10.23
N MET A 187 7.67 -2.99 -9.05
CA MET A 187 7.12 -2.28 -7.90
C MET A 187 7.07 -0.76 -8.12
N LEU A 188 8.10 -0.19 -8.75
CA LEU A 188 8.08 1.23 -9.15
C LEU A 188 6.96 1.52 -10.15
N ALA A 189 6.69 0.62 -11.10
CA ALA A 189 5.62 0.77 -12.08
C ALA A 189 4.21 0.76 -11.44
N THR A 190 4.06 0.20 -10.24
CA THR A 190 2.77 0.23 -9.51
C THR A 190 2.42 1.59 -8.91
N LEU A 191 3.40 2.48 -8.72
CA LEU A 191 3.20 3.78 -8.09
C LEU A 191 2.14 4.65 -8.81
N PRO A 192 2.24 4.92 -10.13
CA PRO A 192 1.22 5.71 -10.83
C PRO A 192 -0.17 5.06 -10.80
N ILE A 193 -0.22 3.72 -10.85
CA ILE A 193 -1.47 2.96 -10.72
C ILE A 193 -2.08 3.21 -9.34
N TYR A 194 -1.28 3.08 -8.28
CA TYR A 194 -1.72 3.31 -6.91
C TYR A 194 -2.29 4.71 -6.70
N VAL A 195 -1.60 5.74 -7.20
CA VAL A 195 -2.04 7.14 -7.08
C VAL A 195 -3.44 7.31 -7.65
N LEU A 196 -3.70 6.80 -8.85
CA LEU A 196 -5.02 6.91 -9.48
C LEU A 196 -6.06 6.00 -8.82
N TRP A 197 -5.66 4.79 -8.42
CA TRP A 197 -6.56 3.79 -7.87
C TRP A 197 -7.07 4.16 -6.47
N SER A 198 -6.24 4.78 -5.64
CA SER A 198 -6.53 5.11 -4.23
C SER A 198 -7.29 6.43 -4.02
N LEU A 199 -7.43 7.26 -5.07
CA LEU A 199 -8.16 8.53 -5.02
C LEU A 199 -9.56 8.47 -4.41
N PRO A 200 -10.44 7.51 -4.76
CA PRO A 200 -11.78 7.44 -4.17
C PRO A 200 -11.72 7.23 -2.65
N ALA A 201 -10.88 6.30 -2.17
CA ALA A 201 -10.77 6.05 -0.74
C ALA A 201 -10.14 7.21 0.01
N ILE A 202 -9.02 7.74 -0.47
CA ILE A 202 -8.37 8.89 0.18
C ILE A 202 -9.30 10.10 0.20
N GLY A 203 -10.01 10.36 -0.91
CA GLY A 203 -11.01 11.41 -0.98
C GLY A 203 -12.16 11.23 0.01
N TRP A 204 -12.70 10.01 0.13
CA TRP A 204 -13.73 9.68 1.12
C TRP A 204 -13.24 9.88 2.56
N LEU A 205 -12.07 9.34 2.89
CA LEU A 205 -11.50 9.46 4.24
C LEU A 205 -11.22 10.92 4.62
N MET A 206 -10.65 11.71 3.70
CA MET A 206 -10.41 13.13 3.93
C MET A 206 -11.72 13.93 4.03
N LEU A 207 -12.74 13.59 3.24
CA LEU A 207 -14.06 14.20 3.34
C LEU A 207 -14.70 13.93 4.72
N CYS A 208 -14.68 12.68 5.18
CA CYS A 208 -15.15 12.31 6.52
C CYS A 208 -14.35 13.03 7.61
N SER A 209 -13.03 13.16 7.44
CA SER A 209 -12.15 13.90 8.35
C SER A 209 -12.52 15.38 8.44
N ALA A 210 -12.84 16.02 7.31
CA ALA A 210 -13.28 17.42 7.27
C ALA A 210 -14.69 17.61 7.86
N TRP A 211 -15.60 16.67 7.60
CA TRP A 211 -17.02 16.82 7.91
C TRP A 211 -17.41 16.35 9.32
N ALA A 212 -16.76 15.32 9.88
CA ALA A 212 -17.15 14.76 11.17
C ALA A 212 -16.92 15.75 12.33
N ARG A 213 -17.95 15.93 13.18
CA ARG A 213 -17.83 16.74 14.42
C ARG A 213 -17.15 15.98 15.55
N ARG A 214 -17.41 14.68 15.63
CA ARG A 214 -16.85 13.73 16.60
C ARG A 214 -16.63 12.39 15.88
N VAL A 215 -15.57 11.67 16.25
CA VAL A 215 -15.23 10.32 15.78
C VAL A 215 -15.33 10.10 14.24
N PRO A 216 -14.41 10.68 13.43
CA PRO A 216 -14.41 10.53 11.96
C PRO A 216 -14.42 9.07 11.48
N PHE A 217 -13.74 8.18 12.21
CA PHE A 217 -13.68 6.75 11.92
C PHE A 217 -15.07 6.10 11.84
N LEU A 218 -15.97 6.46 12.76
CA LEU A 218 -17.32 5.89 12.80
C LEU A 218 -18.09 6.25 11.51
N TRP A 219 -18.02 7.50 11.06
CA TRP A 219 -18.67 7.92 9.82
C TRP A 219 -18.05 7.28 8.59
N ALA A 220 -16.73 7.16 8.55
CA ALA A 220 -16.02 6.62 7.40
C ALA A 220 -16.23 5.11 7.21
N VAL A 221 -16.33 4.35 8.30
CA VAL A 221 -16.40 2.87 8.26
C VAL A 221 -17.78 2.35 8.58
N LEU A 222 -18.39 2.78 9.70
CA LEU A 222 -19.65 2.21 10.18
C LEU A 222 -20.80 2.51 9.22
N VAL A 223 -20.91 3.74 8.71
CA VAL A 223 -22.03 4.11 7.82
C VAL A 223 -21.99 3.33 6.51
N PRO A 224 -20.86 3.30 5.77
CA PRO A 224 -20.72 2.43 4.60
C PRO A 224 -20.99 0.95 4.89
N LEU A 225 -20.51 0.43 6.03
CA LEU A 225 -20.71 -0.97 6.41
C LEU A 225 -22.17 -1.29 6.71
N LEU A 226 -22.86 -0.43 7.46
CA LEU A 226 -24.29 -0.58 7.73
C LEU A 226 -25.13 -0.47 6.46
N LEU A 227 -24.76 0.41 5.52
CA LEU A 227 -25.41 0.49 4.20
C LEU A 227 -25.29 -0.85 3.46
N CYS A 228 -24.08 -1.40 3.37
CA CYS A 228 -23.84 -2.69 2.72
C CYS A 228 -24.58 -3.84 3.43
N LEU A 229 -24.63 -3.83 4.76
CA LEU A 229 -25.36 -4.81 5.55
C LEU A 229 -26.87 -4.75 5.27
N VAL A 230 -27.46 -3.55 5.30
CA VAL A 230 -28.89 -3.35 5.02
C VAL A 230 -29.24 -3.81 3.61
N VAL A 231 -28.44 -3.44 2.60
CA VAL A 231 -28.64 -3.89 1.21
C VAL A 231 -28.57 -5.42 1.11
N SER A 232 -27.64 -6.04 1.84
CA SER A 232 -27.50 -7.51 1.87
C SER A 232 -28.71 -8.19 2.52
N ILE A 233 -29.21 -7.66 3.63
CA ILE A 233 -30.41 -8.19 4.31
C ILE A 233 -31.65 -8.03 3.42
N MET A 234 -31.83 -6.85 2.79
CA MET A 234 -32.95 -6.61 1.88
C MET A 234 -32.90 -7.54 0.67
N SER A 235 -31.71 -7.83 0.13
CA SER A 235 -31.56 -8.76 -0.98
C SER A 235 -31.88 -10.22 -0.63
N ALA A 236 -31.83 -10.56 0.67
CA ALA A 236 -32.19 -11.89 1.15
C ALA A 236 -33.71 -12.07 1.31
N MET A 237 -34.50 -10.98 1.22
CA MET A 237 -35.95 -11.05 1.31
C MET A 237 -36.55 -11.66 0.03
N PRO A 238 -37.48 -12.63 0.14
CA PRO A 238 -38.15 -13.19 -1.02
C PRO A 238 -38.89 -12.11 -1.81
N GLY A 239 -38.62 -12.00 -3.11
CA GLY A 239 -39.27 -11.04 -4.02
C GLY A 239 -38.49 -9.74 -4.28
N VAL A 240 -37.37 -9.50 -3.60
CA VAL A 240 -36.52 -8.32 -3.81
C VAL A 240 -35.24 -8.70 -4.56
N ARG A 241 -35.05 -8.18 -5.78
CA ARG A 241 -33.82 -8.37 -6.57
C ARG A 241 -32.95 -7.13 -6.49
N LEU A 242 -32.04 -7.08 -5.52
CA LEU A 242 -31.03 -6.02 -5.40
C LEU A 242 -29.66 -6.54 -5.86
N SER A 243 -28.95 -5.73 -6.64
CA SER A 243 -27.58 -6.03 -7.07
C SER A 243 -26.59 -5.75 -5.93
N VAL A 244 -26.36 -6.74 -5.07
CA VAL A 244 -25.47 -6.64 -3.90
C VAL A 244 -24.01 -6.43 -4.31
N GLY A 245 -23.54 -7.17 -5.33
CA GLY A 245 -22.15 -7.15 -5.79
C GLY A 245 -21.63 -5.75 -6.14
N PRO A 246 -22.29 -5.00 -7.05
CA PRO A 246 -21.87 -3.64 -7.40
C PRO A 246 -21.87 -2.67 -6.22
N VAL A 247 -22.79 -2.81 -5.26
CA VAL A 247 -22.84 -1.94 -4.07
C VAL A 247 -21.64 -2.21 -3.16
N TRP A 248 -21.33 -3.48 -2.87
CA TRP A 248 -20.14 -3.85 -2.12
C TRP A 248 -18.86 -3.42 -2.83
N TYR A 249 -18.81 -3.58 -4.15
CA TYR A 249 -17.68 -3.15 -4.96
C TYR A 249 -17.48 -1.62 -4.87
N ALA A 250 -18.52 -0.82 -5.11
CA ALA A 250 -18.39 0.62 -5.11
C ALA A 250 -18.10 1.19 -3.71
N VAL A 251 -18.83 0.72 -2.69
CA VAL A 251 -18.82 1.32 -1.35
C VAL A 251 -17.65 0.80 -0.49
N MET A 252 -17.48 -0.52 -0.41
CA MET A 252 -16.42 -1.12 0.43
C MET A 252 -15.11 -1.20 -0.34
N TYR A 253 -15.12 -1.89 -1.47
CA TYR A 253 -13.89 -2.23 -2.18
C TYR A 253 -13.23 -0.98 -2.79
N ARG A 254 -13.98 -0.22 -3.58
CA ARG A 254 -13.50 1.00 -4.25
C ARG A 254 -13.45 2.18 -3.29
N GLY A 255 -14.44 2.33 -2.42
CA GLY A 255 -14.58 3.47 -1.50
C GLY A 255 -13.71 3.41 -0.23
N LEU A 256 -13.32 2.22 0.26
CA LEU A 256 -12.50 2.09 1.47
C LEU A 256 -11.21 1.30 1.23
N LEU A 257 -11.30 0.12 0.61
CA LEU A 257 -10.15 -0.77 0.46
C LEU A 257 -9.18 -0.34 -0.65
N SER A 258 -9.55 0.60 -1.52
CA SER A 258 -8.66 1.09 -2.59
C SER A 258 -7.41 1.82 -2.09
N VAL A 259 -7.37 2.19 -0.79
CA VAL A 259 -6.16 2.73 -0.14
C VAL A 259 -5.05 1.69 0.00
N ILE A 260 -5.39 0.40 -0.02
CA ILE A 260 -4.43 -0.70 0.12
C ILE A 260 -3.72 -0.90 -1.23
N PRO A 261 -2.38 -0.80 -1.29
CA PRO A 261 -1.64 -1.03 -2.53
C PRO A 261 -1.82 -2.47 -3.03
N GLY A 262 -2.04 -2.65 -4.33
CA GLY A 262 -2.28 -3.96 -4.95
C GLY A 262 -3.76 -4.32 -5.11
N MET A 263 -4.70 -3.58 -4.50
CA MET A 263 -6.14 -3.87 -4.59
C MET A 263 -6.78 -3.61 -5.96
N TRP A 264 -5.99 -3.47 -7.03
CA TRP A 264 -6.51 -3.55 -8.40
C TRP A 264 -6.47 -4.99 -8.94
N GLN A 265 -5.66 -5.90 -8.36
CA GLN A 265 -5.54 -7.27 -8.88
C GLN A 265 -6.84 -8.08 -8.76
N PRO A 266 -7.53 -8.13 -7.59
CA PRO A 266 -8.73 -8.97 -7.45
C PRO A 266 -9.88 -8.49 -8.35
N ALA A 267 -10.06 -7.17 -8.49
CA ALA A 267 -11.04 -6.59 -9.40
C ALA A 267 -10.83 -7.03 -10.86
N ARG A 268 -9.57 -7.19 -11.27
CA ARG A 268 -9.23 -7.68 -12.61
C ARG A 268 -9.38 -9.18 -12.77
N MET A 269 -8.96 -9.95 -11.77
CA MET A 269 -9.15 -11.41 -11.78
C MET A 269 -10.63 -11.76 -11.90
N ALA A 270 -11.51 -11.02 -11.22
CA ALA A 270 -12.96 -11.18 -11.34
C ALA A 270 -13.52 -10.81 -12.73
N HIS A 271 -12.80 -10.02 -13.52
CA HIS A 271 -13.23 -9.56 -14.86
C HIS A 271 -12.66 -10.41 -16.00
N ASN A 272 -11.44 -10.95 -15.83
CA ASN A 272 -10.64 -11.45 -16.95
C ASN A 272 -10.38 -12.97 -16.92
N GLU A 273 -10.60 -13.68 -15.80
CA GLU A 273 -10.21 -15.09 -15.69
C GLU A 273 -11.30 -15.97 -15.05
N THR A 274 -11.64 -17.08 -15.71
CA THR A 274 -12.28 -18.22 -15.07
C THR A 274 -11.29 -18.83 -14.08
N ALA A 275 -11.74 -19.20 -12.88
CA ALA A 275 -10.90 -19.77 -11.81
C ALA A 275 -10.02 -20.97 -12.24
N GLU A 276 -10.32 -21.60 -13.38
CA GLU A 276 -9.53 -22.65 -14.03
C GLU A 276 -8.16 -22.19 -14.56
N SER A 277 -7.97 -20.95 -15.04
CA SER A 277 -6.65 -20.48 -15.52
C SER A 277 -5.66 -20.27 -14.38
N ALA A 278 -6.13 -19.71 -13.26
CA ALA A 278 -5.34 -19.53 -12.05
C ALA A 278 -4.95 -20.87 -11.39
N LEU A 279 -5.82 -21.87 -11.46
CA LEU A 279 -5.54 -23.22 -10.95
C LEU A 279 -4.56 -24.00 -11.85
N ASN A 280 -4.61 -23.79 -13.16
CA ASN A 280 -3.74 -24.47 -14.13
C ASN A 280 -2.35 -23.82 -14.30
N ALA A 281 -2.20 -22.53 -13.99
CA ALA A 281 -0.93 -21.80 -14.02
C ALA A 281 0.01 -22.15 -12.84
N ALA A 282 -0.48 -22.88 -11.84
CA ALA A 282 0.24 -23.23 -10.61
C ALA A 282 1.12 -24.49 -10.72
N LYS A 283 1.57 -24.89 -11.93
CA LYS A 283 2.46 -26.04 -12.10
C LYS A 283 3.92 -25.74 -11.78
N ASP A 284 4.35 -24.47 -11.86
CA ASP A 284 5.71 -24.02 -11.57
C ASP A 284 5.69 -22.74 -10.69
N PRO A 285 6.42 -22.68 -9.56
CA PRO A 285 6.54 -21.49 -8.72
C PRO A 285 6.98 -20.23 -9.48
N SER A 286 7.79 -20.37 -10.53
CA SER A 286 8.27 -19.24 -11.32
C SER A 286 7.18 -18.60 -12.18
N ASP A 287 6.23 -19.38 -12.69
CA ASP A 287 5.14 -18.89 -13.55
C ASP A 287 4.05 -18.18 -12.73
N SER A 288 3.73 -18.69 -11.54
CA SER A 288 2.82 -18.01 -10.61
C SER A 288 3.34 -16.63 -10.18
N LEU A 289 4.65 -16.53 -9.92
CA LEU A 289 5.33 -15.26 -9.63
C LEU A 289 5.22 -14.28 -10.81
N ARG A 290 5.50 -14.75 -12.03
CA ARG A 290 5.42 -13.93 -13.25
C ARG A 290 4.01 -13.43 -13.51
N MET A 291 3.01 -14.30 -13.32
CA MET A 291 1.59 -13.94 -13.45
C MET A 291 1.19 -12.89 -12.40
N GLY A 292 1.59 -13.07 -11.14
CA GLY A 292 1.33 -12.10 -10.07
C GLY A 292 1.91 -10.71 -10.39
N LEU A 293 3.17 -10.67 -10.85
CA LEU A 293 3.84 -9.44 -11.28
C LEU A 293 3.18 -8.79 -12.51
N HIS A 294 2.80 -9.61 -13.50
CA HIS A 294 2.09 -9.14 -14.68
C HIS A 294 0.77 -8.46 -14.28
N ASN A 295 -0.01 -9.10 -13.41
CA ASN A 295 -1.30 -8.57 -12.95
C ASN A 295 -1.16 -7.28 -12.12
N LEU A 296 -0.02 -7.07 -11.44
CA LEU A 296 0.28 -5.83 -10.73
C LEU A 296 0.59 -4.66 -11.66
N THR A 297 1.20 -4.93 -12.83
CA THR A 297 1.85 -3.91 -13.67
C THR A 297 1.27 -3.79 -15.07
N ASP A 298 0.25 -4.58 -15.40
CA ASP A 298 -0.37 -4.61 -16.72
C ASP A 298 -0.90 -3.21 -17.13
N PRO A 299 -0.40 -2.62 -18.24
CA PRO A 299 -0.79 -1.30 -18.71
C PRO A 299 -2.27 -1.15 -19.05
N SER A 300 -3.00 -2.24 -19.31
CA SER A 300 -4.43 -2.17 -19.62
C SER A 300 -5.29 -1.66 -18.45
N ILE A 301 -4.73 -1.57 -17.23
CA ILE A 301 -5.38 -0.89 -16.09
C ILE A 301 -5.74 0.56 -16.46
N TYR A 302 -4.87 1.25 -17.19
CA TYR A 302 -5.11 2.64 -17.61
C TYR A 302 -6.21 2.78 -18.65
N ALA A 303 -6.56 1.70 -19.36
CA ALA A 303 -7.67 1.70 -20.32
C ALA A 303 -9.03 1.43 -19.65
N SER A 304 -9.05 1.04 -18.36
CA SER A 304 -10.28 0.69 -17.67
C SER A 304 -11.10 1.93 -17.29
N ALA A 305 -12.41 1.90 -17.59
CA ALA A 305 -13.32 2.97 -17.17
C ALA A 305 -13.43 3.09 -15.64
N ASP A 306 -13.36 1.95 -14.92
CA ASP A 306 -13.43 1.91 -13.45
C ASP A 306 -12.29 2.68 -12.77
N LEU A 307 -11.09 2.69 -13.35
CA LEU A 307 -9.98 3.49 -12.86
C LEU A 307 -10.34 4.98 -12.88
N TRP A 308 -10.78 5.47 -14.04
CA TRP A 308 -11.03 6.88 -14.29
C TRP A 308 -12.30 7.40 -13.61
N ILE A 309 -13.36 6.60 -13.54
CA ILE A 309 -14.57 6.92 -12.78
C ILE A 309 -14.20 7.08 -11.31
N GLY A 310 -13.44 6.13 -10.76
CA GLY A 310 -12.95 6.22 -9.39
C GLY A 310 -12.08 7.48 -9.14
N ALA A 311 -11.15 7.78 -10.05
CA ALA A 311 -10.32 8.97 -9.95
C ALA A 311 -11.16 10.26 -9.95
N ALA A 312 -12.15 10.37 -10.84
CA ALA A 312 -13.05 11.53 -10.92
C ALA A 312 -13.86 11.70 -9.63
N VAL A 313 -14.42 10.60 -9.09
CA VAL A 313 -15.12 10.60 -7.81
C VAL A 313 -14.20 11.04 -6.67
N GLY A 314 -12.99 10.49 -6.58
CA GLY A 314 -12.01 10.86 -5.57
C GLY A 314 -11.66 12.35 -5.60
N ILE A 315 -11.41 12.90 -6.79
CA ILE A 315 -11.13 14.34 -6.97
C ILE A 315 -12.31 15.19 -6.50
N ALA A 316 -13.54 14.80 -6.84
CA ALA A 316 -14.74 15.49 -6.38
C ALA A 316 -14.88 15.49 -4.85
N LEU A 317 -14.60 14.34 -4.21
CA LEU A 317 -14.63 14.21 -2.74
C LEU A 317 -13.54 15.07 -2.07
N ILE A 318 -12.33 15.14 -2.64
CA ILE A 318 -11.24 16.01 -2.16
C ILE A 318 -11.64 17.48 -2.30
N ALA A 319 -12.19 17.88 -3.44
CA ALA A 319 -12.65 19.25 -3.66
C ALA A 319 -13.75 19.64 -2.66
N LEU A 320 -14.68 18.71 -2.37
CA LEU A 320 -15.70 18.91 -1.35
C LEU A 320 -15.09 19.04 0.06
N ALA A 321 -14.06 18.25 0.38
CA ALA A 321 -13.34 18.36 1.65
C ALA A 321 -12.71 19.76 1.84
N VAL A 322 -12.12 20.32 0.78
CA VAL A 322 -11.58 21.70 0.78
C VAL A 322 -12.68 22.72 1.05
N VAL A 323 -13.83 22.60 0.37
CA VAL A 323 -14.97 23.54 0.53
C VAL A 323 -15.57 23.46 1.93
N ILE A 324 -15.73 22.25 2.48
CA ILE A 324 -16.28 22.06 3.84
C ILE A 324 -15.34 22.65 4.89
N ARG A 325 -14.03 22.45 4.73
CA ARG A 325 -13.03 23.05 5.64
C ARG A 325 -13.18 24.57 5.66
N ARG A 326 -13.15 25.21 4.49
CA ARG A 326 -13.31 26.66 4.34
C ARG A 326 -14.54 27.20 5.07
N ARG A 327 -15.71 26.61 4.81
CA ARG A 327 -16.99 27.10 5.37
C ARG A 327 -17.10 26.97 6.87
N ARG A 328 -16.46 25.97 7.47
CA ARG A 328 -16.56 25.70 8.92
C ARG A 328 -15.56 26.51 9.74
N ASP A 329 -14.48 26.96 9.13
CA ASP A 329 -13.51 27.80 9.81
C ASP A 329 -13.95 29.28 9.87
N ASP A 330 -15.08 29.61 9.23
CA ASP A 330 -15.68 30.96 9.17
C ASP A 330 -16.93 31.10 10.07
N ALA A 331 -17.39 30.02 10.71
CA ALA A 331 -18.59 29.95 11.56
C ALA A 331 -18.23 29.71 13.03
#